data_AF-A0A151C179-F1
#
_entry.id   AF-A0A151C179-F1
#
_cell.length_a   1.000
_cell.length_b   1.000
_cell.length_c   1.000
_cell.angle_alpha   90.00
_cell.angle_beta   90.00
_cell.angle_gamma   90.00
#
_symmetry.space_group_name_H-M   'P 1'
#
loop_
_entity.id
_entity.type
_entity.pdbx_description
1 polymer ?
#
loop_
_entity_poly.entity_id
_entity_poly.type
_entity_poly.pdbx_seq_one_letter_code
_entity_poly.pdbx_strand_id
1 'polypeptide(L)'
;MTGDSFSQQVDAGLDDLRDYINYVLDSYSSAEQENHEQVQARIAEAAGDTEQKADELKAKVDAGSSEASAHLHEFSSTLADKKAEFEAKVAERGRQHDARQAQRAADISQAYAEDAVVFARVAIQNAWVAILDALDAKLYVRELADQTTAGAHDA
;
A
#
# COMPACT_ATOMS: atom_id res chain seq x y z
N MET A 1 2.35 -31.12 -5.55
CA MET A 1 3.42 -30.11 -5.46
C MET A 1 2.87 -28.72 -5.78
N THR A 2 2.01 -28.17 -4.94
CA THR A 2 1.37 -26.83 -5.12
C THR A 2 1.82 -25.81 -4.07
N GLY A 3 2.80 -26.17 -3.24
CA GLY A 3 3.29 -25.34 -2.14
C GLY A 3 4.15 -24.13 -2.54
N ASP A 4 4.65 -24.08 -3.77
CA ASP A 4 5.71 -23.16 -4.19
C ASP A 4 5.19 -21.79 -4.69
N SER A 5 4.05 -21.78 -5.39
CA SER A 5 3.59 -20.57 -6.10
C SER A 5 3.15 -19.42 -5.19
N PHE A 6 2.59 -19.71 -4.02
CA PHE A 6 2.17 -18.67 -3.07
C PHE A 6 3.35 -18.04 -2.34
N SER A 7 4.33 -18.84 -1.91
CA SER A 7 5.54 -18.29 -1.25
C SER A 7 6.25 -17.38 -2.23
N GLN A 8 6.46 -17.84 -3.46
CA GLN A 8 7.06 -17.03 -4.53
C GLN A 8 6.31 -15.72 -4.80
N GLN A 9 4.96 -15.74 -4.77
CA GLN A 9 4.16 -14.52 -4.93
C GLN A 9 4.27 -13.56 -3.74
N VAL A 10 4.28 -14.06 -2.51
CA VAL A 10 4.46 -13.25 -1.31
C VAL A 10 5.88 -12.67 -1.27
N ASP A 11 6.90 -13.48 -1.53
CA ASP A 11 8.30 -13.07 -1.56
C ASP A 11 8.51 -11.97 -2.61
N ALA A 12 8.02 -12.17 -3.84
CA ALA A 12 8.09 -11.16 -4.89
C ALA A 12 7.36 -9.86 -4.50
N GLY A 13 6.17 -9.96 -3.89
CA GLY A 13 5.43 -8.78 -3.43
C GLY A 13 6.13 -8.01 -2.31
N LEU A 14 6.82 -8.71 -1.40
CA LEU A 14 7.62 -8.10 -0.34
C LEU A 14 8.90 -7.47 -0.87
N ASP A 15 9.57 -8.11 -1.83
CA ASP A 15 10.74 -7.55 -2.52
C ASP A 15 10.36 -6.28 -3.30
N ASP A 16 9.28 -6.29 -4.07
CA ASP A 16 8.75 -5.11 -4.77
C ASP A 16 8.45 -3.97 -3.80
N LEU A 17 7.84 -4.27 -2.64
CA LEU A 17 7.55 -3.27 -1.61
C LEU A 17 8.83 -2.69 -1.01
N ARG A 18 9.84 -3.53 -0.73
CA ARG A 18 11.15 -3.07 -0.23
C ARG A 18 11.80 -2.13 -1.22
N ASP A 19 11.83 -2.52 -2.49
CA ASP A 19 12.49 -1.76 -3.54
C ASP A 19 11.76 -0.43 -3.78
N TYR A 20 10.43 -0.41 -3.70
CA TYR A 20 9.63 0.82 -3.74
C TYR A 20 9.90 1.75 -2.55
N ILE A 21 10.01 1.22 -1.33
CA ILE A 21 10.36 2.02 -0.15
C ILE A 21 11.76 2.66 -0.33
N ASN A 22 12.73 1.90 -0.83
CA ASN A 22 14.07 2.42 -1.13
C ASN A 22 14.01 3.53 -2.19
N TYR A 23 13.24 3.33 -3.27
CA TYR A 23 13.00 4.36 -4.27
C TYR A 23 12.41 5.65 -3.66
N VAL A 24 11.41 5.55 -2.78
CA VAL A 24 10.81 6.72 -2.12
C VAL A 24 11.82 7.45 -1.23
N LEU A 25 12.68 6.72 -0.51
CA LEU A 25 13.74 7.30 0.31
C LEU A 25 14.75 8.09 -0.54
N ASP A 26 15.21 7.50 -1.64
CA ASP A 26 16.15 8.14 -2.57
C ASP A 26 15.52 9.36 -3.28
N SER A 27 14.25 9.24 -3.68
CA SER A 27 13.48 10.31 -4.30
C SER A 27 13.27 11.49 -3.34
N TYR A 28 12.97 11.22 -2.07
CA TYR A 28 12.85 12.24 -1.03
C TYR A 28 14.18 12.98 -0.81
N SER A 29 15.29 12.25 -0.65
CA SER A 29 16.62 12.88 -0.47
C SER A 29 17.04 13.73 -1.68
N SER A 30 16.63 13.33 -2.88
CA SER A 30 16.84 14.12 -4.10
C SER A 30 15.97 15.39 -4.09
N ALA A 31 14.70 15.27 -3.71
CA ALA A 31 13.75 16.38 -3.66
C ALA A 31 14.15 17.48 -2.66
N GLU A 32 14.89 17.16 -1.59
CA GLU A 32 15.43 18.17 -0.66
C GLU A 32 16.41 19.15 -1.32
N GLN A 33 17.01 18.76 -2.45
CA GLN A 33 17.98 19.56 -3.20
C GLN A 33 17.35 20.27 -4.41
N GLU A 34 16.05 20.09 -4.62
CA GLU A 34 15.33 20.58 -5.79
C GLU A 34 14.63 21.91 -5.53
N ASN A 35 14.35 22.63 -6.62
CA ASN A 35 13.51 23.83 -6.56
C ASN A 35 12.02 23.48 -6.55
N HIS A 36 11.18 24.49 -6.31
CA HIS A 36 9.73 24.31 -6.22
C HIS A 36 9.09 23.66 -7.46
N GLU A 37 9.50 24.05 -8.67
CA GLU A 37 8.92 23.53 -9.92
C GLU A 37 9.26 22.05 -10.13
N GLN A 38 10.49 21.66 -9.80
CA GLN A 38 10.94 20.26 -9.85
C GLN A 38 10.16 19.39 -8.85
N VAL A 39 9.97 19.86 -7.62
CA VAL A 39 9.17 19.15 -6.61
C VAL A 39 7.69 19.06 -7.04
N GLN A 40 7.13 20.09 -7.68
CA GLN A 40 5.76 20.02 -8.24
C GLN A 40 5.63 18.96 -9.34
N ALA A 41 6.64 18.83 -10.22
CA ALA A 41 6.65 17.79 -11.23
C ALA A 41 6.66 16.38 -10.61
N ARG A 42 7.49 16.16 -9.57
CA ARG A 42 7.49 14.90 -8.81
C ARG A 42 6.17 14.61 -8.13
N ILE A 43 5.49 15.62 -7.57
CA ILE A 43 4.15 15.45 -6.99
C ILE A 43 3.15 14.98 -8.05
N ALA A 44 3.19 15.56 -9.25
CA ALA A 44 2.30 15.16 -10.34
C ALA A 44 2.57 13.73 -10.82
N GLU A 45 3.85 13.35 -10.95
CA GLU A 45 4.28 11.99 -11.28
C GLU A 45 3.80 10.98 -10.22
N ALA A 46 4.10 11.24 -8.94
CA ALA A 46 3.69 10.38 -7.84
C ALA A 46 2.16 10.24 -7.73
N ALA A 47 1.40 11.30 -8.02
CA ALA A 47 -0.06 11.24 -8.07
C ALA A 47 -0.57 10.35 -9.20
N GLY A 48 0.05 10.43 -10.39
CA GLY A 48 -0.26 9.56 -11.53
C GLY A 48 0.05 8.09 -11.24
N ASP A 49 1.21 7.80 -10.67
CA ASP A 49 1.59 6.44 -10.27
C ASP A 49 0.62 5.85 -9.24
N THR A 50 0.19 6.68 -8.28
CA THR A 50 -0.79 6.28 -7.27
C THR A 50 -2.13 5.92 -7.91
N GLU A 51 -2.58 6.69 -8.91
CA GLU A 51 -3.81 6.41 -9.65
C GLU A 51 -3.71 5.11 -10.44
N GLN A 52 -2.60 4.89 -11.14
CA GLN A 52 -2.36 3.64 -11.85
C GLN A 52 -2.42 2.42 -10.89
N LYS A 53 -1.80 2.52 -9.70
CA LYS A 53 -1.82 1.45 -8.71
C LYS A 53 -3.21 1.21 -8.12
N ALA A 54 -4.00 2.26 -7.95
CA ALA A 54 -5.40 2.14 -7.54
C ALA A 54 -6.25 1.42 -8.61
N ASP A 55 -6.02 1.70 -9.89
CA ASP A 55 -6.70 1.02 -10.99
C ASP A 55 -6.28 -0.46 -11.12
N GLU A 56 -5.00 -0.75 -10.96
CA GLU A 56 -4.49 -2.14 -10.91
C GLU A 56 -5.13 -2.93 -9.75
N LEU A 57 -5.28 -2.30 -8.58
CA LEU A 57 -5.97 -2.87 -7.44
C LEU A 57 -7.44 -3.14 -7.75
N LYS A 58 -8.14 -2.17 -8.33
CA LYS A 58 -9.55 -2.29 -8.73
C LYS A 58 -9.77 -3.44 -9.71
N ALA A 59 -8.90 -3.56 -10.73
CA ALA A 59 -8.97 -4.66 -11.68
C ALA A 59 -8.76 -6.03 -11.02
N LYS A 60 -7.89 -6.13 -10.00
CA LYS A 60 -7.73 -7.35 -9.20
C LYS A 60 -8.97 -7.66 -8.36
N VAL A 61 -9.64 -6.64 -7.81
CA VAL A 61 -10.90 -6.80 -7.07
C VAL A 61 -11.99 -7.40 -7.97
N ASP A 62 -12.14 -6.83 -9.17
CA ASP A 62 -13.17 -7.23 -10.15
C ASP A 62 -12.93 -8.65 -10.70
N ALA A 63 -11.68 -9.15 -10.63
CA ALA A 63 -11.30 -10.49 -11.06
C ALA A 63 -11.36 -11.58 -9.95
N GLY A 64 -11.53 -11.19 -8.68
CA GLY A 64 -11.46 -12.08 -7.51
C GLY A 64 -12.77 -12.73 -7.08
N SER A 65 -12.68 -13.77 -6.23
CA SER A 65 -13.81 -14.38 -5.51
C SER A 65 -14.41 -13.41 -4.47
N SER A 66 -15.72 -13.49 -4.25
CA SER A 66 -16.56 -12.53 -3.49
C SER A 66 -16.04 -12.06 -2.13
N GLU A 67 -15.32 -12.89 -1.37
CA GLU A 67 -14.82 -12.52 -0.03
C GLU A 67 -13.51 -11.74 -0.06
N ALA A 68 -12.55 -12.13 -0.91
CA ALA A 68 -11.33 -11.35 -1.12
C ALA A 68 -11.65 -9.99 -1.76
N SER A 69 -12.66 -9.93 -2.61
CA SER A 69 -13.12 -8.70 -3.25
C SER A 69 -13.72 -7.69 -2.26
N ALA A 70 -14.35 -8.13 -1.17
CA ALA A 70 -14.94 -7.23 -0.17
C ALA A 70 -13.88 -6.42 0.60
N HIS A 71 -12.82 -7.07 1.08
CA HIS A 71 -11.71 -6.39 1.76
C HIS A 71 -10.95 -5.44 0.84
N LEU A 72 -10.74 -5.82 -0.41
CA LEU A 72 -10.06 -4.96 -1.38
C LEU A 72 -10.93 -3.77 -1.80
N HIS A 73 -12.26 -3.91 -1.81
CA HIS A 73 -13.19 -2.82 -2.10
C HIS A 73 -13.18 -1.74 -1.01
N GLU A 74 -13.20 -2.15 0.27
CA GLU A 74 -13.08 -1.23 1.41
C GLU A 74 -11.74 -0.47 1.39
N PHE A 75 -10.65 -1.18 1.11
CA PHE A 75 -9.33 -0.58 0.98
C PHE A 75 -9.26 0.42 -0.20
N SER A 76 -9.84 0.07 -1.35
CA SER A 76 -9.90 0.95 -2.52
C SER A 76 -10.71 2.22 -2.27
N SER A 77 -11.84 2.13 -1.56
CA SER A 77 -12.64 3.31 -1.18
C SER A 77 -11.85 4.24 -0.27
N THR A 78 -11.15 3.67 0.73
CA THR A 78 -10.30 4.44 1.63
C THR A 78 -9.17 5.17 0.90
N LEU A 79 -8.57 4.53 -0.11
CA LEU A 79 -7.56 5.15 -0.98
C LEU A 79 -8.14 6.30 -1.81
N ALA A 80 -9.32 6.13 -2.40
CA ALA A 80 -9.98 7.16 -3.19
C ALA A 80 -10.30 8.42 -2.36
N ASP A 81 -10.80 8.23 -1.14
CA ASP A 81 -11.08 9.34 -0.22
C ASP A 81 -9.78 10.09 0.16
N LYS A 82 -8.70 9.34 0.42
CA LYS A 82 -7.38 9.93 0.73
C LYS A 82 -6.78 10.68 -0.46
N LYS A 83 -6.97 10.18 -1.69
CA LYS A 83 -6.58 10.87 -2.93
C LYS A 83 -7.28 12.22 -3.05
N ALA A 84 -8.61 12.24 -2.93
CA ALA A 84 -9.40 13.48 -3.01
C ALA A 84 -8.99 14.48 -1.92
N GLU A 85 -8.71 13.99 -0.70
CA GLU A 85 -8.21 14.80 0.41
C GLU A 85 -6.84 15.43 0.13
N PHE A 86 -5.97 14.73 -0.62
CA PHE A 86 -4.65 15.21 -1.01
C PHE A 86 -4.75 16.23 -2.16
N GLU A 87 -5.47 15.91 -3.23
CA GLU A 87 -5.67 16.80 -4.40
C GLU A 87 -6.27 18.15 -3.99
N ALA A 88 -7.28 18.13 -3.12
CA ALA A 88 -7.89 19.36 -2.61
C ALA A 88 -6.88 20.27 -1.88
N LYS A 89 -5.94 19.69 -1.12
CA LYS A 89 -4.93 20.46 -0.39
C LYS A 89 -3.81 20.98 -1.27
N VAL A 90 -3.38 20.19 -2.26
CA VAL A 90 -2.42 20.66 -3.27
C VAL A 90 -3.00 21.86 -4.01
N ALA A 91 -4.29 21.77 -4.42
CA ALA A 91 -5.00 22.87 -5.06
C ALA A 91 -5.15 24.11 -4.15
N GLU A 92 -5.44 23.90 -2.86
CA GLU A 92 -5.55 25.00 -1.88
C GLU A 92 -4.22 25.76 -1.72
N ARG A 93 -3.08 25.06 -1.66
CA ARG A 93 -1.76 25.72 -1.62
C ARG A 93 -1.49 26.60 -2.82
N GLY A 94 -1.87 26.15 -4.02
CA GLY A 94 -1.64 26.90 -5.27
C GLY A 94 -2.40 28.23 -5.36
N ARG A 95 -3.38 28.47 -4.48
CA ARG A 95 -4.21 29.69 -4.45
C ARG A 95 -3.79 30.70 -3.38
N GLN A 96 -2.75 30.41 -2.61
CA GLN A 96 -2.35 31.26 -1.49
C GLN A 96 -1.45 32.40 -1.96
N HIS A 97 -1.90 33.63 -1.73
CA HIS A 97 -1.22 34.86 -2.15
C HIS A 97 -0.50 35.59 -1.00
N ASP A 98 -0.61 35.10 0.24
CA ASP A 98 -0.02 35.69 1.45
C ASP A 98 0.97 34.74 2.12
N ALA A 99 2.11 35.26 2.59
CA ALA A 99 3.19 34.47 3.18
C ALA A 99 2.77 33.72 4.47
N ARG A 100 1.84 34.27 5.27
CA ARG A 100 1.34 33.57 6.47
C ARG A 100 0.38 32.44 6.10
N GLN A 101 -0.36 32.59 5.01
CA GLN A 101 -1.17 31.50 4.47
C GLN A 101 -0.25 30.39 3.96
N ALA A 102 0.75 30.74 3.15
CA ALA A 102 1.74 29.80 2.61
C ALA A 102 2.45 29.02 3.73
N GLN A 103 2.87 29.69 4.81
CA GLN A 103 3.49 29.03 5.96
C GLN A 103 2.52 28.03 6.62
N ARG A 104 1.29 28.44 6.93
CA ARG A 104 0.30 27.52 7.52
C ARG A 104 0.03 26.31 6.65
N ALA A 105 0.02 26.49 5.34
CA ALA A 105 -0.21 25.39 4.42
C ALA A 105 1.00 24.46 4.29
N ALA A 106 2.21 24.98 4.45
CA ALA A 106 3.42 24.18 4.61
C ALA A 106 3.34 23.33 5.88
N ASP A 107 3.00 23.93 7.03
CA ASP A 107 2.88 23.22 8.32
C ASP A 107 1.82 22.10 8.23
N ILE A 108 0.66 22.39 7.64
CA ILE A 108 -0.39 21.39 7.39
C ILE A 108 0.14 20.28 6.48
N SER A 109 0.86 20.62 5.40
CA SER A 109 1.40 19.61 4.47
C SER A 109 2.42 18.69 5.14
N GLN A 110 3.25 19.22 6.04
CA GLN A 110 4.20 18.43 6.81
C GLN A 110 3.47 17.44 7.73
N ALA A 111 2.47 17.89 8.49
CA ALA A 111 1.66 17.01 9.32
C ALA A 111 0.98 15.90 8.51
N TYR A 112 0.44 16.25 7.32
CA TYR A 112 -0.15 15.24 6.43
C TYR A 112 0.87 14.23 5.90
N ALA A 113 2.10 14.65 5.60
CA ALA A 113 3.15 13.73 5.17
C ALA A 113 3.49 12.73 6.30
N GLU A 114 3.59 13.21 7.54
CA GLU A 114 3.81 12.35 8.72
C GLU A 114 2.66 11.34 8.91
N ASP A 115 1.41 11.81 8.86
CA ASP A 115 0.22 10.95 8.95
C ASP A 115 0.17 9.90 7.83
N ALA A 116 0.55 10.26 6.60
CA ALA A 116 0.60 9.36 5.47
C ALA A 116 1.64 8.24 5.67
N VAL A 117 2.82 8.56 6.24
CA VAL A 117 3.84 7.56 6.59
C VAL A 117 3.32 6.61 7.67
N VAL A 118 2.62 7.13 8.69
CA VAL A 118 2.01 6.30 9.74
C VAL A 118 0.95 5.36 9.14
N PHE A 119 0.10 5.87 8.26
CA PHE A 119 -0.91 5.07 7.57
C PHE A 119 -0.28 3.96 6.71
N ALA A 120 0.76 4.29 5.93
CA ALA A 120 1.49 3.30 5.13
C ALA A 120 2.07 2.19 6.02
N ARG A 121 2.64 2.54 7.19
CA ARG A 121 3.14 1.55 8.15
C ARG A 121 2.03 0.61 8.65
N VAL A 122 0.84 1.14 8.96
CA VAL A 122 -0.31 0.33 9.38
C VAL A 122 -0.74 -0.62 8.26
N ALA A 123 -0.77 -0.17 7.01
CA ALA A 123 -1.09 -1.03 5.87
C ALA A 123 -0.09 -2.19 5.71
N ILE A 124 1.21 -1.93 5.88
CA ILE A 124 2.26 -2.96 5.85
C ILE A 124 2.08 -3.97 7.00
N GLN A 125 1.74 -3.49 8.20
CA GLN A 125 1.45 -4.37 9.35
C GLN A 125 0.22 -5.26 9.12
N ASN A 126 -0.84 -4.72 8.52
CA ASN A 126 -2.02 -5.51 8.17
C ASN A 126 -1.69 -6.57 7.10
N ALA A 127 -0.87 -6.24 6.10
CA ALA A 127 -0.40 -7.21 5.10
C ALA A 127 0.41 -8.34 5.76
N TRP A 128 1.28 -8.02 6.72
CA TRP A 128 2.01 -9.00 7.51
C TRP A 128 1.07 -9.97 8.25
N VAL A 129 0.03 -9.46 8.91
CA VAL A 129 -0.96 -10.29 9.62
C VAL A 129 -1.65 -11.26 8.64
N ALA A 130 -2.08 -10.79 7.46
CA ALA A 130 -2.71 -11.62 6.45
C ALA A 130 -1.76 -12.71 5.89
N ILE A 131 -0.47 -12.40 5.72
CA ILE A 131 0.54 -13.38 5.30
C ILE A 131 0.68 -14.48 6.36
N LEU A 132 0.77 -14.12 7.64
CA LEU A 132 0.87 -15.09 8.73
C LEU A 132 -0.38 -15.98 8.81
N ASP A 133 -1.57 -15.40 8.70
CA ASP A 133 -2.84 -16.15 8.68
C ASP A 133 -2.89 -17.16 7.54
N ALA A 134 -2.47 -16.76 6.33
CA ALA A 134 -2.40 -17.68 5.19
C ALA A 134 -1.37 -18.80 5.37
N LEU A 135 -0.25 -18.53 6.05
CA LEU A 135 0.75 -19.56 6.40
C LEU A 135 0.20 -20.52 7.45
N ASP A 136 -0.44 -20.02 8.50
CA ASP A 136 -1.07 -20.82 9.55
C ASP A 136 -2.13 -21.76 8.96
N ALA A 137 -3.04 -21.24 8.14
CA ALA A 137 -4.06 -22.03 7.46
C ALA A 137 -3.46 -23.19 6.62
N LYS A 138 -2.33 -22.96 5.95
CA LYS A 138 -1.62 -24.00 5.20
C LYS A 138 -0.98 -25.06 6.07
N LEU A 139 -0.40 -24.66 7.20
CA LEU A 139 0.19 -25.59 8.16
C LEU A 139 -0.91 -26.45 8.79
N TYR A 140 -2.04 -25.84 9.16
CA TYR A 140 -3.18 -26.53 9.71
C TYR A 140 -3.77 -27.58 8.75
N VAL A 141 -3.89 -27.25 7.45
CA VAL A 141 -4.31 -28.24 6.44
C VAL A 141 -3.35 -29.43 6.35
N ARG A 142 -2.03 -29.21 6.46
CA ARG A 142 -1.03 -30.29 6.44
C ARG A 142 -1.15 -31.16 7.70
N GLU A 143 -1.31 -30.54 8.85
CA GLU A 143 -1.49 -31.25 10.12
C GLU A 143 -2.72 -32.18 10.07
N LEU A 144 -3.85 -31.68 9.57
CA LEU A 144 -5.06 -32.49 9.41
C LEU A 144 -4.88 -33.65 8.42
N ALA A 145 -4.13 -33.42 7.33
CA ALA A 145 -3.82 -34.46 6.36
C ALA A 145 -2.97 -35.57 6.98
N ASP A 146 -1.95 -35.22 7.77
CA ASP A 146 -1.04 -36.16 8.44
C ASP A 146 -1.74 -36.97 9.54
N GLN A 147 -2.68 -36.36 10.28
CA GLN A 147 -3.52 -37.06 11.25
C GLN A 147 -4.46 -38.08 10.60
N THR A 148 -4.97 -37.76 9.40
CA THR A 148 -5.87 -38.66 8.65
C THR A 148 -5.13 -39.88 8.09
N THR A 149 -3.89 -39.73 7.63
CA THR A 149 -3.05 -40.84 7.15
C THR A 149 -2.54 -41.73 8.30
N ALA A 150 -2.26 -41.17 9.48
CA ALA A 150 -1.89 -41.95 10.66
C ALA A 150 -3.05 -42.81 11.18
N GLY A 151 -4.27 -42.26 11.24
CA GLY A 151 -5.47 -43.01 11.68
C GLY A 151 -5.91 -44.13 10.72
N ALA A 152 -5.51 -44.07 9.44
CA ALA A 152 -5.79 -45.11 8.46
C ALA A 152 -4.80 -46.29 8.50
N HIS A 153 -3.67 -46.16 9.21
CA HIS A 153 -2.66 -47.22 9.32
C HIS A 153 -2.87 -48.11 10.57
N ASP A 154 -3.72 -47.65 11.51
CA ASP A 154 -4.08 -48.32 12.77
C ASP A 154 -5.48 -48.99 12.75
N ALA A 155 -6.16 -49.00 11.60
CA ALA A 155 -7.45 -49.66 11.35
C ALA A 155 -7.30 -50.85 10.40
#